data_AF-A0A8K0UYP3-F1
#
_entry.id   AF-A0A8K0UYP3-F1
#
_cell.length_a   1.000
_cell.length_b   1.000
_cell.length_c   1.000
_cell.angle_alpha   90.00
_cell.angle_beta   90.00
_cell.angle_gamma   90.00
#
_symmetry.space_group_name_H-M   'P 1'
#
loop_
_entity.id
_entity.type
_entity.pdbx_description
1 polymer ?
#
loop_
_entity_poly.entity_id
_entity_poly.type
_entity_poly.pdbx_seq_one_letter_code
_entity_poly.pdbx_strand_id
1 'polypeptide(L)'
;MELLKTAESRGRENLMTILSSNCFEDGSKEVGQFWYIIQTRPYMRILHNMARISVEGKAYDKAVETVIEMLRLCEADNIGIREWLASLLIRVGRFEDALSFAQVWIDPRRPDIVPRGGCHFKPPSSQPLTAVKMSHMPSPWLRACFLYDAALAAFKLWGDCKLARQYLLLAAKQNPIILVKIMAKTAQQKTLNNSSRAMNSPEDASDYLWLAQDLWMDPEVWTWAQSQRDVKMLLVKKCSRKGCSNVEEDVAQFKRCGACHQVWYCGRDCQKADWKEHKQPCDEHIRYKATMKSITDGTPMPKGMEPFMGRGDQPGIVFNHTPTSRA
;
A
#
# COMPACT_ATOMS: atom_id res chain seq x y z
N MET A 1 -15.54 18.30 -12.63
CA MET A 1 -14.67 17.84 -13.73
C MET A 1 -14.34 18.92 -14.75
N GLU A 2 -15.30 19.74 -15.17
CA GLU A 2 -15.08 20.81 -16.16
C GLU A 2 -13.96 21.79 -15.78
N LEU A 3 -13.98 22.31 -14.56
CA LEU A 3 -12.94 23.21 -14.04
C LEU A 3 -11.51 22.64 -14.18
N LEU A 4 -11.32 21.35 -13.87
CA LEU A 4 -9.99 20.73 -13.97
C LEU A 4 -9.55 20.52 -15.42
N LYS A 5 -10.49 20.24 -16.34
CA LYS A 5 -10.17 20.16 -17.77
C LYS A 5 -9.75 21.52 -18.32
N THR A 6 -10.45 22.60 -17.95
CA THR A 6 -10.06 23.96 -18.32
C THR A 6 -8.69 24.32 -17.75
N ALA A 7 -8.43 23.95 -16.50
CA ALA A 7 -7.13 24.19 -15.86
C ALA A 7 -5.99 23.40 -16.50
N GLU A 8 -6.24 22.14 -16.89
CA GLU A 8 -5.28 21.30 -17.61
C GLU A 8 -4.94 21.89 -18.97
N SER A 9 -5.94 22.20 -19.80
CA SER A 9 -5.74 22.80 -21.13
C SER A 9 -4.97 24.13 -21.06
N ARG A 10 -5.37 25.06 -20.18
CA ARG A 10 -4.63 26.32 -19.98
C ARG A 10 -3.22 26.09 -19.45
N GLY A 11 -3.05 25.15 -18.54
CA GLY A 11 -1.74 24.77 -18.01
C GLY A 11 -0.82 24.24 -19.10
N ARG A 12 -1.35 23.40 -20.00
CA ARG A 12 -0.65 22.82 -21.13
C ARG A 12 -0.18 23.91 -22.11
N GLU A 13 -1.07 24.80 -22.52
CA GLU A 13 -0.75 25.92 -23.43
C GLU A 13 0.32 26.85 -22.85
N ASN A 14 0.20 27.20 -21.57
CA ASN A 14 1.18 28.03 -20.88
C ASN A 14 2.55 27.33 -20.82
N LEU A 15 2.59 26.02 -20.54
CA LEU A 15 3.85 25.26 -20.50
C LEU A 15 4.54 25.20 -21.86
N MET A 16 3.79 25.01 -22.95
CA MET A 16 4.33 25.06 -24.32
C MET A 16 4.90 26.43 -24.69
N THR A 17 4.39 27.50 -24.07
CA THR A 17 4.86 28.87 -24.29
C THR A 17 6.15 29.18 -23.52
N ILE A 18 6.26 28.72 -22.27
CA ILE A 18 7.39 29.07 -21.38
C ILE A 18 8.56 28.07 -21.44
N LEU A 19 8.32 26.85 -21.91
CA LEU A 19 9.34 25.82 -22.09
C LEU A 19 9.66 25.70 -23.59
N SER A 20 9.64 24.47 -24.12
CA SER A 20 9.67 24.19 -25.54
C SER A 20 8.26 23.96 -26.07
N SER A 21 8.00 24.30 -27.33
CA SER A 21 6.71 24.03 -27.97
C SER A 21 6.39 22.54 -28.04
N ASN A 22 7.41 21.68 -27.99
CA ASN A 22 7.30 20.23 -27.97
C ASN A 22 7.50 19.61 -26.58
N CYS A 23 7.37 20.37 -25.47
CA CYS A 23 7.66 19.89 -24.11
C CYS A 23 6.80 18.71 -23.62
N PHE A 24 5.75 18.35 -24.36
CA PHE A 24 4.90 17.18 -24.09
C PHE A 24 5.16 16.00 -25.03
N GLU A 25 5.98 16.17 -26.07
CA GLU A 25 6.26 15.15 -27.07
C GLU A 25 7.38 14.21 -26.60
N ASP A 26 7.23 12.92 -26.91
CA ASP A 26 8.27 11.92 -26.61
C ASP A 26 9.58 12.32 -27.31
N GLY A 27 10.69 12.28 -26.56
CA GLY A 27 12.01 12.70 -27.03
C GLY A 27 12.37 14.18 -26.77
N SER A 28 11.42 14.99 -26.27
CA SER A 28 11.75 16.30 -25.72
C SER A 28 12.60 16.17 -24.44
N LYS A 29 13.33 17.23 -24.08
CA LYS A 29 14.17 17.26 -22.87
C LYS A 29 13.32 17.35 -21.58
N GLU A 30 12.06 17.72 -21.70
CA GLU A 30 11.13 17.90 -20.59
C GLU A 30 10.41 16.60 -20.20
N VAL A 31 10.00 15.77 -21.17
CA VAL A 31 9.29 14.52 -20.88
C VAL A 31 10.14 13.61 -19.98
N GLY A 32 9.50 13.06 -18.95
CA GLY A 32 10.12 12.31 -17.86
C GLY A 32 10.73 13.17 -16.75
N GLN A 33 10.97 14.46 -16.99
CA GLN A 33 11.64 15.39 -16.08
C GLN A 33 10.68 16.41 -15.42
N PHE A 34 9.36 16.26 -15.56
CA PHE A 34 8.37 17.26 -15.08
C PHE A 34 8.43 17.55 -13.57
N TRP A 35 9.03 16.69 -12.75
CA TRP A 35 9.21 17.03 -11.33
C TRP A 35 10.36 18.00 -11.08
N TYR A 36 11.43 17.89 -11.88
CA TYR A 36 12.65 18.70 -11.73
C TYR A 36 12.49 20.09 -12.35
N ILE A 37 11.46 20.29 -13.19
CA ILE A 37 11.06 21.58 -13.72
C ILE A 37 10.00 22.17 -12.76
N ILE A 38 10.28 23.32 -12.16
CA ILE A 38 9.39 23.91 -11.14
C ILE A 38 8.03 24.30 -11.75
N GLN A 39 8.06 24.82 -12.98
CA GLN A 39 6.91 25.36 -13.70
C GLN A 39 5.87 24.29 -14.04
N THR A 40 6.27 23.03 -14.21
CA THR A 40 5.37 21.90 -14.55
C THR A 40 4.67 21.30 -13.34
N ARG A 41 5.12 21.58 -12.10
CA ARG A 41 4.54 20.99 -10.88
C ARG A 41 3.06 21.33 -10.66
N PRO A 42 2.57 22.56 -10.88
CA PRO A 42 1.14 22.85 -10.83
C PRO A 42 0.32 22.00 -11.81
N TYR A 43 0.81 21.82 -13.03
CA TYR A 43 0.16 20.97 -14.04
C TYR A 43 0.11 19.50 -13.59
N MET A 44 1.21 18.95 -13.05
CA MET A 44 1.22 17.59 -12.51
C MET A 44 0.24 17.40 -11.34
N ARG A 45 0.03 18.44 -10.52
CA ARG A 45 -0.98 18.42 -9.44
C ARG A 45 -2.41 18.47 -9.99
N ILE A 46 -2.65 19.15 -11.11
CA ILE A 46 -3.95 19.12 -11.80
C ILE A 46 -4.23 17.70 -12.28
N LEU A 47 -3.28 17.05 -12.96
CA LEU A 47 -3.43 15.66 -13.42
C LEU A 47 -3.67 14.70 -12.24
N HIS A 48 -2.93 14.83 -11.14
CA HIS A 48 -3.14 14.02 -9.94
C HIS A 48 -4.58 14.16 -9.41
N ASN A 49 -5.10 15.38 -9.33
CA ASN A 49 -6.48 15.62 -8.91
C ASN A 49 -7.50 15.07 -9.92
N MET A 50 -7.23 15.15 -11.22
CA MET A 50 -8.07 14.55 -12.26
C MET A 50 -8.12 13.02 -12.12
N ALA A 51 -6.98 12.38 -11.89
CA ALA A 51 -6.91 10.93 -11.64
C ALA A 51 -7.75 10.56 -10.40
N ARG A 52 -7.56 11.26 -9.27
CA ARG A 52 -8.32 11.01 -8.04
C ARG A 52 -9.83 11.16 -8.24
N ILE A 53 -10.29 12.26 -8.83
CA ILE A 53 -11.73 12.48 -9.06
C ILE A 53 -12.29 11.45 -10.04
N SER A 54 -11.50 11.00 -11.02
CA SER A 54 -11.91 9.94 -11.94
C SER A 54 -12.10 8.61 -11.19
N VAL A 55 -11.23 8.26 -10.24
CA VAL A 55 -11.39 7.08 -9.37
C VAL A 55 -12.64 7.20 -8.49
N GLU A 56 -12.83 8.34 -7.82
CA GLU A 56 -14.01 8.59 -6.98
C GLU A 56 -15.32 8.54 -7.78
N GLY A 57 -15.28 9.03 -9.02
CA GLY A 57 -16.37 8.97 -9.99
C GLY A 57 -16.49 7.62 -10.73
N LYS A 58 -15.68 6.61 -10.37
CA LYS A 58 -15.62 5.28 -11.00
C LYS A 58 -15.31 5.28 -12.50
N ALA A 59 -14.76 6.37 -13.03
CA ALA A 59 -14.28 6.47 -14.40
C ALA A 59 -12.85 5.92 -14.49
N TYR A 60 -12.69 4.62 -14.27
CA TYR A 60 -11.37 3.98 -14.13
C TYR A 60 -10.51 4.07 -15.39
N ASP A 61 -11.09 3.99 -16.59
CA ASP A 61 -10.34 4.13 -17.85
C ASP A 61 -9.64 5.50 -17.94
N LYS A 62 -10.36 6.57 -17.62
CA LYS A 62 -9.81 7.93 -17.59
C LYS A 62 -8.74 8.09 -16.51
N ALA A 63 -8.92 7.42 -15.38
CA ALA A 63 -7.90 7.39 -14.34
C ALA A 63 -6.62 6.70 -14.85
N VAL A 64 -6.73 5.54 -15.50
CA VAL A 64 -5.59 4.81 -16.10
C VAL A 64 -4.85 5.69 -17.10
N GLU A 65 -5.57 6.32 -18.04
CA GLU A 65 -4.98 7.23 -19.03
C GLU A 65 -4.21 8.38 -18.37
N THR A 66 -4.84 9.03 -17.39
CA THR A 66 -4.24 10.15 -16.65
C THR A 66 -2.99 9.72 -15.90
N VAL A 67 -3.03 8.56 -15.22
CA VAL A 67 -1.90 8.04 -14.45
C VAL A 67 -0.75 7.64 -15.37
N ILE A 68 -1.02 6.96 -16.49
CA ILE A 68 0.01 6.63 -17.49
C ILE A 68 0.66 7.90 -18.04
N GLU A 69 -0.12 8.94 -18.34
CA GLU A 69 0.41 10.22 -18.80
C GLU A 69 1.28 10.88 -17.72
N MET A 70 0.86 10.86 -16.45
CA MET A 70 1.68 11.37 -15.36
C MET A 70 3.02 10.64 -15.24
N LEU A 71 3.02 9.31 -15.38
CA LEU A 71 4.24 8.49 -15.32
C LEU A 71 5.13 8.66 -16.56
N ARG A 72 4.55 9.02 -17.71
CA ARG A 72 5.30 9.41 -18.92
C ARG A 72 5.97 10.77 -18.72
N LEU A 73 5.25 11.75 -18.21
CA LEU A 73 5.76 13.11 -17.98
C LEU A 73 6.75 13.17 -16.81
N CYS A 74 6.60 12.30 -15.81
CA CYS A 74 7.43 12.23 -14.62
C CYS A 74 7.76 10.76 -14.28
N GLU A 75 8.87 10.24 -14.82
CA GLU A 75 9.27 8.83 -14.67
C GLU A 75 9.66 8.49 -13.22
N ALA A 76 10.27 9.46 -12.55
CA ALA A 76 10.63 9.38 -11.14
C ALA A 76 9.40 9.42 -10.20
N ASP A 77 8.19 9.66 -10.74
CA ASP A 77 6.90 9.72 -10.04
C ASP A 77 7.01 10.15 -8.58
N ASN A 78 7.45 11.39 -8.44
CA ASN A 78 7.64 12.04 -7.15
C ASN A 78 6.30 12.40 -6.47
N ILE A 79 5.18 12.29 -7.19
CA ILE A 79 3.83 12.43 -6.63
C ILE A 79 3.36 11.12 -5.99
N GLY A 80 3.92 9.98 -6.37
CA GLY A 80 3.61 8.67 -5.81
C GLY A 80 2.36 8.03 -6.42
N ILE A 81 1.98 8.38 -7.65
CA ILE A 81 0.78 7.87 -8.29
C ILE A 81 0.95 6.45 -8.87
N ARG A 82 2.19 5.97 -9.03
CA ARG A 82 2.48 4.64 -9.59
C ARG A 82 1.84 3.50 -8.82
N GLU A 83 1.65 3.68 -7.51
CA GLU A 83 1.10 2.69 -6.59
C GLU A 83 -0.36 2.36 -6.91
N TRP A 84 -1.05 3.24 -7.65
CA TRP A 84 -2.44 3.02 -8.05
C TRP A 84 -2.56 2.30 -9.39
N LEU A 85 -1.54 2.36 -10.25
CA LEU A 85 -1.70 1.99 -11.65
C LEU A 85 -2.03 0.51 -11.85
N ALA A 86 -1.34 -0.41 -11.18
CA ALA A 86 -1.62 -1.84 -11.35
C ALA A 86 -3.04 -2.21 -10.89
N SER A 87 -3.46 -1.73 -9.72
CA SER A 87 -4.84 -1.86 -9.24
C SER A 87 -5.86 -1.31 -10.26
N LEU A 88 -5.60 -0.12 -10.85
CA LEU A 88 -6.47 0.48 -11.85
C LEU A 88 -6.51 -0.32 -13.16
N LEU A 89 -5.38 -0.85 -13.62
CA LEU A 89 -5.30 -1.72 -14.80
C LEU A 89 -6.13 -3.00 -14.62
N ILE A 90 -6.10 -3.61 -13.42
CA ILE A 90 -6.94 -4.76 -13.09
C ILE A 90 -8.43 -4.37 -13.16
N ARG A 91 -8.81 -3.20 -12.64
CA ARG A 91 -10.21 -2.71 -12.68
C ARG A 91 -10.77 -2.61 -14.10
N VAL A 92 -9.95 -2.21 -15.06
CA VAL A 92 -10.35 -2.07 -16.46
C VAL A 92 -10.10 -3.34 -17.29
N GLY A 93 -9.76 -4.46 -16.65
CA GLY A 93 -9.56 -5.76 -17.31
C GLY A 93 -8.21 -5.90 -18.04
N ARG A 94 -7.29 -4.95 -17.90
CA ARG A 94 -5.94 -4.99 -18.49
C ARG A 94 -4.98 -5.80 -17.61
N PHE A 95 -5.28 -7.08 -17.41
CA PHE A 95 -4.55 -7.93 -16.46
C PHE A 95 -3.09 -8.19 -16.88
N GLU A 96 -2.80 -8.34 -18.17
CA GLU A 96 -1.43 -8.53 -18.67
C GLU A 96 -0.56 -7.31 -18.36
N ASP A 97 -1.10 -6.11 -18.61
CA ASP A 97 -0.42 -4.84 -18.34
C ASP A 97 -0.21 -4.62 -16.83
N ALA A 98 -1.21 -4.97 -16.01
CA ALA A 98 -1.09 -4.91 -14.56
C ALA A 98 0.03 -5.81 -14.04
N LEU A 99 0.08 -7.06 -14.51
CA LEU A 99 1.12 -8.00 -14.11
C LEU A 99 2.50 -7.57 -14.60
N SER A 100 2.59 -7.11 -15.85
CA SER A 100 3.82 -6.57 -16.43
C SER A 100 4.36 -5.41 -15.61
N PHE A 101 3.50 -4.45 -15.31
CA PHE A 101 3.86 -3.28 -14.52
C PHE A 101 4.30 -3.65 -13.11
N ALA A 102 3.56 -4.51 -12.43
CA ALA A 102 3.93 -4.97 -11.09
C ALA A 102 5.27 -5.72 -11.10
N GLN A 103 5.53 -6.57 -12.09
CA GLN A 103 6.80 -7.30 -12.23
C GLN A 103 8.01 -6.37 -12.38
N VAL A 104 7.86 -5.26 -13.10
CA VAL A 104 8.91 -4.24 -13.22
C VAL A 104 9.27 -3.66 -11.85
N TRP A 105 8.27 -3.33 -11.03
CA TRP A 105 8.47 -2.74 -9.70
C TRP A 105 8.88 -3.75 -8.62
N ILE A 106 8.63 -5.04 -8.85
CA ILE A 106 9.11 -6.13 -7.99
C ILE A 106 10.56 -6.50 -8.29
N ASP A 107 11.06 -6.34 -9.54
CA ASP A 107 12.45 -6.72 -9.88
C ASP A 107 13.45 -5.85 -9.10
N PRO A 108 14.32 -6.43 -8.26
CA PRO A 108 15.35 -5.68 -7.52
C PRO A 108 16.46 -5.13 -8.42
N ARG A 109 16.56 -5.60 -9.67
CA ARG A 109 17.57 -5.15 -10.65
C ARG A 109 17.10 -4.00 -11.53
N ARG A 110 15.88 -3.50 -11.29
CA ARG A 110 15.37 -2.33 -12.02
C ARG A 110 16.26 -1.11 -11.74
N PRO A 111 16.40 -0.17 -12.69
CA PRO A 111 17.02 1.11 -12.41
C PRO A 111 16.17 1.93 -11.42
N ASP A 112 16.78 2.89 -10.74
CA ASP A 112 16.09 3.80 -9.81
C ASP A 112 14.98 4.59 -10.51
N ILE A 113 15.26 5.03 -11.75
CA ILE A 113 14.29 5.66 -12.64
C ILE A 113 13.98 4.70 -13.77
N VAL A 114 12.75 4.19 -13.76
CA VAL A 114 12.25 3.28 -14.79
C VAL A 114 11.64 4.09 -15.92
N PRO A 115 12.05 3.88 -17.19
CA PRO A 115 11.49 4.60 -18.33
C PRO A 115 9.96 4.53 -18.41
N ARG A 116 9.33 5.68 -18.70
CA ARG A 116 7.87 5.91 -18.65
C ARG A 116 7.20 5.47 -17.34
N GLY A 117 7.95 5.50 -16.24
CA GLY A 117 7.51 5.00 -14.93
C GLY A 117 7.12 3.51 -14.92
N GLY A 118 7.58 2.72 -15.89
CA GLY A 118 7.24 1.31 -16.05
C GLY A 118 6.07 1.01 -17.00
N CYS A 119 5.49 2.02 -17.66
CA CYS A 119 4.31 1.88 -18.53
C CYS A 119 4.62 1.34 -19.94
N HIS A 120 5.71 0.60 -20.12
CA HIS A 120 6.02 -0.04 -21.40
C HIS A 120 5.20 -1.32 -21.65
N PHE A 121 4.64 -1.90 -20.59
CA PHE A 121 3.76 -3.08 -20.63
C PHE A 121 4.27 -4.22 -21.54
N LYS A 122 5.51 -4.66 -21.29
CA LYS A 122 6.06 -5.84 -21.97
C LYS A 122 5.25 -7.09 -21.60
N PRO A 123 5.17 -8.13 -22.45
CA PRO A 123 4.49 -9.37 -22.08
C PRO A 123 4.94 -9.89 -20.71
N PRO A 124 4.01 -10.13 -19.76
CA PRO A 124 4.38 -10.54 -18.41
C PRO A 124 4.95 -11.95 -18.40
N SER A 125 5.83 -12.22 -17.44
CA SER A 125 6.33 -13.59 -17.23
C SER A 125 5.30 -14.43 -16.49
N SER A 126 5.00 -15.62 -17.01
CA SER A 126 4.22 -16.66 -16.34
C SER A 126 5.08 -17.62 -15.51
N GLN A 127 6.41 -17.43 -15.51
CA GLN A 127 7.33 -18.35 -14.86
C GLN A 127 7.27 -18.19 -13.33
N PRO A 128 7.13 -19.29 -12.57
CA PRO A 128 7.22 -19.26 -11.12
C PRO A 128 8.51 -18.57 -10.63
N LEU A 129 8.42 -17.87 -9.50
CA LEU A 129 9.57 -17.25 -8.87
C LEU A 129 10.55 -18.33 -8.40
N THR A 130 11.85 -18.10 -8.63
CA THR A 130 12.91 -18.97 -8.12
C THR A 130 13.04 -18.82 -6.60
N ALA A 131 13.55 -19.85 -5.93
CA ALA A 131 13.79 -19.81 -4.49
C ALA A 131 14.69 -18.62 -4.08
N VAL A 132 15.70 -18.32 -4.92
CA VAL A 132 16.60 -17.16 -4.74
C VAL A 132 15.84 -15.84 -4.83
N LYS A 133 14.90 -15.67 -5.78
CA LYS A 133 14.09 -14.45 -5.82
C LYS A 133 13.20 -14.33 -4.58
N MET A 134 12.59 -15.44 -4.17
CA MET A 134 11.73 -15.46 -2.98
C MET A 134 12.48 -15.17 -1.69
N SER A 135 13.75 -15.57 -1.55
CA SER A 135 14.54 -15.33 -0.33
C SER A 135 14.95 -13.88 -0.13
N HIS A 136 14.96 -13.07 -1.19
CA HIS A 136 15.21 -11.62 -1.12
C HIS A 136 13.93 -10.80 -0.81
N MET A 137 12.80 -11.47 -0.57
CA MET A 137 11.53 -10.85 -0.21
C MET A 137 10.99 -11.46 1.10
N PRO A 138 10.49 -10.65 2.05
CA PRO A 138 10.17 -9.23 1.95
C PRO A 138 11.42 -8.32 1.93
N SER A 139 11.26 -7.13 1.35
CA SER A 139 12.33 -6.12 1.23
C SER A 139 11.85 -4.79 1.81
N PRO A 140 12.73 -4.03 2.53
CA PRO A 140 12.38 -2.71 3.01
C PRO A 140 11.96 -1.75 1.90
N TRP A 141 12.45 -1.94 0.67
CA TRP A 141 12.26 -1.01 -0.47
C TRP A 141 11.15 -1.45 -1.43
N LEU A 142 10.41 -2.51 -1.08
CA LEU A 142 9.33 -3.04 -1.89
C LEU A 142 7.99 -2.70 -1.25
N ARG A 143 7.11 -2.09 -2.04
CA ARG A 143 5.72 -1.87 -1.64
C ARG A 143 4.90 -3.13 -1.87
N ALA A 144 4.11 -3.49 -0.88
CA ALA A 144 3.28 -4.69 -0.92
C ALA A 144 2.18 -4.60 -1.98
N CYS A 145 1.71 -3.39 -2.33
CA CYS A 145 0.68 -3.20 -3.36
C CYS A 145 1.07 -3.88 -4.69
N PHE A 146 2.33 -3.78 -5.12
CA PHE A 146 2.79 -4.45 -6.34
C PHE A 146 2.71 -5.98 -6.24
N LEU A 147 3.03 -6.56 -5.07
CA LEU A 147 2.91 -8.00 -4.86
C LEU A 147 1.45 -8.45 -4.84
N TYR A 148 0.57 -7.67 -4.20
CA TYR A 148 -0.87 -7.93 -4.19
C TYR A 148 -1.47 -7.84 -5.60
N ASP A 149 -1.13 -6.78 -6.35
CA ASP A 149 -1.61 -6.60 -7.71
C ASP A 149 -1.05 -7.66 -8.67
N ALA A 150 0.22 -8.05 -8.52
CA ALA A 150 0.79 -9.17 -9.28
C ALA A 150 0.08 -10.49 -8.98
N ALA A 151 -0.26 -10.76 -7.71
CA ALA A 151 -1.01 -11.96 -7.33
C ALA A 151 -2.40 -11.98 -7.98
N LEU A 152 -3.12 -10.85 -7.88
CA LEU A 152 -4.47 -10.71 -8.41
C LEU A 152 -4.49 -10.76 -9.94
N ALA A 153 -3.57 -10.08 -10.61
CA ALA A 153 -3.45 -10.10 -12.06
C ALA A 153 -3.07 -11.50 -12.59
N ALA A 154 -2.10 -12.18 -11.96
CA ALA A 154 -1.73 -13.55 -12.32
C ALA A 154 -2.89 -14.53 -12.10
N PHE A 155 -3.68 -14.36 -11.03
CA PHE A 155 -4.88 -15.15 -10.79
C PHE A 155 -5.96 -14.90 -11.85
N LYS A 156 -6.23 -13.64 -12.21
CA LYS A 156 -7.21 -13.32 -13.26
C LYS A 156 -6.78 -13.81 -14.66
N LEU A 157 -5.48 -13.91 -14.92
CA LEU A 157 -4.95 -14.44 -16.19
C LEU A 157 -4.95 -15.97 -16.26
N TRP A 158 -4.51 -16.64 -15.19
CA TRP A 158 -4.15 -18.06 -15.21
C TRP A 158 -4.78 -18.89 -14.10
N GLY A 159 -5.74 -18.33 -13.36
CA GLY A 159 -6.37 -18.97 -12.22
C GLY A 159 -5.39 -19.23 -11.08
N ASP A 160 -5.70 -20.25 -10.28
CA ASP A 160 -4.88 -20.64 -9.15
C ASP A 160 -3.58 -21.35 -9.58
N CYS A 161 -2.60 -20.55 -10.01
CA CYS A 161 -1.30 -21.02 -10.47
C CYS A 161 -0.20 -20.77 -9.42
N LYS A 162 0.92 -21.50 -9.54
CA LYS A 162 2.06 -21.41 -8.62
C LYS A 162 2.58 -19.98 -8.47
N LEU A 163 2.66 -19.22 -9.56
CA LEU A 163 3.13 -17.83 -9.56
C LEU A 163 2.19 -16.91 -8.77
N ALA A 164 0.87 -17.02 -8.96
CA ALA A 164 -0.12 -16.24 -8.22
C ALA A 164 -0.04 -16.53 -6.71
N ARG A 165 0.07 -17.81 -6.31
CA ARG A 165 0.26 -18.21 -4.90
C ARG A 165 1.55 -17.64 -4.31
N GLN A 166 2.66 -17.68 -5.06
CA GLN A 166 3.94 -17.13 -4.62
C GLN A 166 3.86 -15.62 -4.38
N TYR A 167 3.22 -14.86 -5.28
CA TYR A 167 3.02 -13.43 -5.07
C TYR A 167 2.13 -13.15 -3.86
N LEU A 168 1.02 -13.88 -3.68
CA LEU A 168 0.13 -13.69 -2.54
C LEU A 168 0.85 -13.97 -1.21
N LEU A 169 1.66 -15.03 -1.16
CA LEU A 169 2.48 -15.37 0.00
C LEU A 169 3.48 -14.26 0.34
N LEU A 170 4.19 -13.75 -0.66
CA LEU A 170 5.14 -12.65 -0.47
C LEU A 170 4.43 -11.35 -0.07
N ALA A 171 3.27 -11.06 -0.65
CA ALA A 171 2.46 -9.89 -0.32
C ALA A 171 2.03 -9.93 1.16
N ALA A 172 1.55 -11.08 1.62
CA ALA A 172 1.18 -11.29 3.03
C ALA A 172 2.37 -11.16 3.99
N LYS A 173 3.57 -11.59 3.58
CA LYS A 173 4.81 -11.35 4.36
C LYS A 173 5.19 -9.88 4.40
N GLN A 174 5.03 -9.16 3.29
CA GLN A 174 5.42 -7.76 3.16
C GLN A 174 4.47 -6.81 3.91
N ASN A 175 3.16 -7.01 3.78
CA ASN A 175 2.14 -6.23 4.49
C ASN A 175 0.89 -7.08 4.80
N PRO A 176 0.85 -7.76 5.96
CA PRO A 176 -0.27 -8.64 6.31
C PRO A 176 -1.59 -7.91 6.54
N ILE A 177 -1.58 -6.59 6.76
CA ILE A 177 -2.76 -5.81 7.14
C ILE A 177 -3.84 -5.86 6.05
N ILE A 178 -3.42 -5.79 4.79
CA ILE A 178 -4.30 -5.80 3.62
C ILE A 178 -5.12 -7.11 3.61
N LEU A 179 -4.42 -8.25 3.63
CA LEU A 179 -5.09 -9.55 3.49
C LEU A 179 -5.89 -9.93 4.74
N VAL A 180 -5.44 -9.56 5.94
CA VAL A 180 -6.24 -9.72 7.17
C VAL A 180 -7.58 -8.99 7.05
N LYS A 181 -7.60 -7.76 6.52
CA LYS A 181 -8.83 -6.96 6.35
C LYS A 181 -9.76 -7.55 5.27
N ILE A 182 -9.21 -8.09 4.19
CA ILE A 182 -9.95 -8.78 3.12
C ILE A 182 -10.58 -10.06 3.65
N MET A 183 -9.79 -10.92 4.31
CA MET A 183 -10.28 -12.20 4.85
C MET A 183 -11.32 -11.98 5.95
N ALA A 184 -11.14 -10.96 6.78
CA ALA A 184 -12.11 -10.56 7.79
C ALA A 184 -13.36 -9.84 7.23
N LYS A 185 -13.46 -9.66 5.90
CA LYS A 185 -14.55 -8.93 5.21
C LYS A 185 -14.85 -7.57 5.84
N THR A 186 -13.81 -6.85 6.24
CA THR A 186 -13.99 -5.52 6.84
C THR A 186 -14.63 -4.57 5.82
N ALA A 187 -15.40 -3.57 6.27
CA ALA A 187 -15.98 -2.60 5.34
C ALA A 187 -14.88 -1.80 4.63
N GLN A 188 -15.02 -1.64 3.30
CA GLN A 188 -14.13 -0.81 2.50
C GLN A 188 -14.23 0.65 2.93
N GLN A 189 -13.09 1.33 2.94
CA GLN A 189 -13.04 2.74 3.29
C GLN A 189 -13.68 3.58 2.19
N LYS A 190 -14.44 4.60 2.60
CA LYS A 190 -15.14 5.50 1.68
C LYS A 190 -14.26 6.63 1.17
N THR A 191 -13.23 6.99 1.93
CA THR A 191 -12.34 8.13 1.67
C THR A 191 -10.90 7.71 1.89
N LEU A 192 -9.99 8.35 1.14
CA LEU A 192 -8.56 8.25 1.34
C LEU A 192 -8.14 8.75 2.73
N ASN A 193 -7.05 8.19 3.24
CA ASN A 193 -6.46 8.65 4.47
C ASN A 193 -5.53 9.86 4.22
N ASN A 194 -5.68 10.91 5.04
CA ASN A 194 -4.85 12.12 4.98
C ASN A 194 -3.66 12.07 5.96
N SER A 195 -3.49 10.99 6.73
CA SER A 195 -2.34 10.81 7.59
C SER A 195 -1.04 10.60 6.80
N SER A 196 0.08 10.97 7.41
CA SER A 196 1.40 10.62 6.90
C SER A 196 1.55 9.11 6.79
N ARG A 197 2.15 8.66 5.69
CA ARG A 197 2.29 7.22 5.39
C ARG A 197 3.76 6.86 5.45
N ALA A 198 4.07 5.79 6.16
CA ALA A 198 5.32 5.06 5.95
C ALA A 198 5.08 3.92 4.95
N MET A 199 6.13 3.47 4.29
CA MET A 199 6.03 2.34 3.36
C MET A 199 5.52 1.08 4.06
N ASN A 200 4.50 0.43 3.50
CA ASN A 200 3.81 -0.74 4.05
C ASN A 200 3.18 -0.52 5.44
N SER A 201 2.92 0.73 5.83
CA SER A 201 2.22 1.08 7.06
C SER A 201 0.72 0.70 7.01
N PRO A 202 0.00 0.75 8.15
CA PRO A 202 -1.46 0.65 8.15
C PRO A 202 -2.14 1.69 7.24
N GLU A 203 -1.58 2.88 7.12
CA GLU A 203 -2.07 3.96 6.24
C GLU A 203 -1.84 3.62 4.76
N ASP A 204 -0.70 3.03 4.42
CA ASP A 204 -0.40 2.52 3.07
C ASP A 204 -1.35 1.37 2.68
N ALA A 205 -1.59 0.44 3.60
CA ALA A 205 -2.58 -0.62 3.43
C ALA A 205 -4.01 -0.08 3.27
N SER A 206 -4.33 0.99 3.99
CA SER A 206 -5.61 1.68 3.94
C SER A 206 -5.88 2.27 2.55
N ASP A 207 -4.88 2.91 1.94
CA ASP A 207 -5.03 3.49 0.61
C ASP A 207 -5.16 2.41 -0.47
N TYR A 208 -4.40 1.31 -0.36
CA TYR A 208 -4.57 0.15 -1.24
C TYR A 208 -5.99 -0.42 -1.16
N LEU A 209 -6.51 -0.61 0.06
CA LEU A 209 -7.85 -1.16 0.27
C LEU A 209 -8.95 -0.20 -0.19
N TRP A 210 -8.78 1.12 0.00
CA TRP A 210 -9.68 2.10 -0.60
C TRP A 210 -9.77 1.90 -2.11
N LEU A 211 -8.63 1.69 -2.78
CA LEU A 211 -8.56 1.56 -4.23
C LEU A 211 -8.90 0.17 -4.77
N ALA A 212 -8.67 -0.93 -4.05
CA ALA A 212 -8.67 -2.28 -4.64
C ALA A 212 -9.47 -3.32 -3.86
N GLN A 213 -10.02 -3.00 -2.68
CA GLN A 213 -10.61 -4.04 -1.82
C GLN A 213 -11.77 -4.80 -2.47
N ASP A 214 -12.67 -4.12 -3.18
CA ASP A 214 -13.78 -4.75 -3.91
C ASP A 214 -13.32 -5.74 -4.99
N LEU A 215 -12.13 -5.55 -5.58
CA LEU A 215 -11.55 -6.55 -6.49
C LEU A 215 -11.25 -7.87 -5.77
N TRP A 216 -10.84 -7.78 -4.51
CA TRP A 216 -10.60 -8.94 -3.64
C TRP A 216 -11.87 -9.54 -3.05
N MET A 217 -13.00 -8.83 -3.15
CA MET A 217 -14.31 -9.30 -2.67
C MET A 217 -15.10 -10.03 -3.75
N ASP A 218 -14.57 -10.10 -4.98
CA ASP A 218 -15.02 -11.05 -6.01
C ASP A 218 -15.06 -12.47 -5.41
N PRO A 219 -16.17 -13.23 -5.54
CA PRO A 219 -16.31 -14.53 -4.87
C PRO A 219 -15.22 -15.54 -5.21
N GLU A 220 -14.73 -15.55 -6.45
CA GLU A 220 -13.68 -16.47 -6.88
C GLU A 220 -12.33 -16.07 -6.28
N VAL A 221 -12.01 -14.77 -6.32
CA VAL A 221 -10.77 -14.21 -5.77
C VAL A 221 -10.73 -14.41 -4.26
N TRP A 222 -11.81 -14.08 -3.55
CA TRP A 222 -11.88 -14.20 -2.10
C TRP A 222 -11.75 -15.65 -1.65
N THR A 223 -12.45 -16.57 -2.33
CA THR A 223 -12.40 -18.01 -2.05
C THR A 223 -11.00 -18.56 -2.29
N TRP A 224 -10.37 -18.17 -3.40
CA TRP A 224 -8.98 -18.53 -3.70
C TRP A 224 -8.01 -18.03 -2.64
N ALA A 225 -8.11 -16.77 -2.23
CA ALA A 225 -7.24 -16.21 -1.19
C ALA A 225 -7.42 -16.96 0.14
N GLN A 226 -8.66 -17.31 0.50
CA GLN A 226 -8.98 -18.09 1.70
C GLN A 226 -8.52 -19.55 1.65
N SER A 227 -8.36 -20.14 0.47
CA SER A 227 -7.88 -21.53 0.37
C SER A 227 -6.37 -21.67 0.56
N GLN A 228 -5.61 -20.56 0.59
CA GLN A 228 -4.14 -20.61 0.71
C GLN A 228 -3.70 -20.84 2.16
N ARG A 229 -3.47 -22.11 2.51
CA ARG A 229 -3.10 -22.53 3.87
C ARG A 229 -1.80 -21.91 4.38
N ASP A 230 -0.77 -21.86 3.55
CA ASP A 230 0.53 -21.26 3.85
C ASP A 230 0.42 -19.77 4.16
N VAL A 231 -0.42 -19.05 3.39
CA VAL A 231 -0.73 -17.65 3.65
C VAL A 231 -1.47 -17.48 4.97
N LYS A 232 -2.52 -18.28 5.23
CA LYS A 232 -3.29 -18.19 6.48
C LYS A 232 -2.42 -18.41 7.72
N MET A 233 -1.49 -19.36 7.68
CA MET A 233 -0.55 -19.61 8.79
C MET A 233 0.32 -18.39 9.14
N LEU A 234 0.57 -17.47 8.20
CA LEU A 234 1.30 -16.22 8.47
C LEU A 234 0.43 -15.14 9.14
N LEU A 235 -0.89 -15.20 8.93
CA LEU A 235 -1.81 -14.14 9.32
C LEU A 235 -2.45 -14.38 10.69
N VAL A 236 -2.65 -15.66 11.06
CA VAL A 236 -3.23 -16.06 12.35
C VAL A 236 -2.45 -15.52 13.54
N LYS A 237 -3.17 -15.14 14.59
CA LYS A 237 -2.60 -14.59 15.83
C LYS A 237 -2.60 -15.61 16.96
N LYS A 238 -1.56 -15.54 17.79
CA LYS A 238 -1.51 -16.22 19.09
C LYS A 238 -2.12 -15.30 20.15
N CYS A 239 -2.75 -15.89 21.17
CA CYS A 239 -3.23 -15.15 22.31
C CYS A 239 -2.06 -14.45 23.02
N SER A 240 -2.20 -13.16 23.32
CA SER A 240 -1.15 -12.36 23.96
C SER A 240 -1.03 -12.60 25.47
N ARG A 241 -2.03 -13.24 26.09
CA ARG A 241 -1.99 -13.57 27.52
C ARG A 241 -0.90 -14.62 27.80
N LYS A 242 -0.02 -14.32 28.74
CA LYS A 242 0.98 -15.29 29.24
C LYS A 242 0.30 -16.56 29.78
N GLY A 243 0.83 -17.72 29.39
CA GLY A 243 0.30 -19.03 29.78
C GLY A 243 -0.90 -19.52 28.95
N CYS A 244 -1.36 -18.74 27.97
CA CYS A 244 -2.34 -19.22 26.98
C CYS A 244 -1.62 -19.61 25.69
N SER A 245 -1.85 -20.82 25.20
CA SER A 245 -1.27 -21.35 23.94
C SER A 245 -2.24 -21.28 22.75
N ASN A 246 -3.42 -20.69 22.94
CA ASN A 246 -4.44 -20.61 21.90
C ASN A 246 -3.94 -19.80 20.69
N VAL A 247 -4.22 -20.32 19.51
CA VAL A 247 -3.94 -19.70 18.21
C VAL A 247 -5.25 -19.61 17.44
N GLU A 248 -5.41 -18.55 16.67
CA GLU A 248 -6.54 -18.42 15.75
C GLU A 248 -6.62 -19.64 14.81
N GLU A 249 -7.82 -20.19 14.67
CA GLU A 249 -8.13 -21.22 13.66
C GLU A 249 -8.39 -20.59 12.29
N ASP A 250 -8.97 -19.38 12.29
CA ASP A 250 -9.20 -18.57 11.11
C ASP A 250 -8.73 -17.13 11.32
N VAL A 251 -8.35 -16.47 10.22
CA VAL A 251 -7.74 -15.14 10.25
C VAL A 251 -8.70 -14.13 10.88
N ALA A 252 -8.20 -13.34 11.83
CA ALA A 252 -8.95 -12.30 12.55
C ALA A 252 -10.11 -12.81 13.43
N GLN A 253 -10.06 -14.08 13.87
CA GLN A 253 -10.98 -14.65 14.85
C GLN A 253 -10.85 -13.98 16.23
N PHE A 254 -9.62 -13.69 16.66
CA PHE A 254 -9.36 -13.11 17.98
C PHE A 254 -9.66 -11.62 17.98
N LYS A 255 -10.10 -11.12 19.14
CA LYS A 255 -10.33 -9.68 19.32
C LYS A 255 -9.08 -9.03 19.86
N ARG A 256 -8.74 -7.87 19.31
CA ARG A 256 -7.65 -7.03 19.82
C ARG A 256 -8.12 -6.16 20.99
N CYS A 257 -7.19 -5.73 21.84
CA CYS A 257 -7.48 -4.74 22.88
C CYS A 257 -8.11 -3.50 22.25
N GLY A 258 -9.34 -3.14 22.65
CA GLY A 258 -10.10 -2.04 22.03
C GLY A 258 -9.54 -0.65 22.27
N ALA A 259 -8.58 -0.50 23.19
CA ALA A 259 -7.94 0.78 23.49
C ALA A 259 -6.65 0.97 22.67
N CYS A 260 -5.61 0.16 22.91
CA CYS A 260 -4.32 0.32 22.23
C CYS A 260 -4.23 -0.38 20.86
N HIS A 261 -5.07 -1.38 20.61
CA HIS A 261 -5.03 -2.25 19.41
C HIS A 261 -3.72 -3.02 19.18
N GLN A 262 -2.86 -3.16 20.20
CA GLN A 262 -1.52 -3.78 20.09
C GLN A 262 -1.47 -5.28 20.38
N VAL A 263 -2.47 -5.84 21.06
CA VAL A 263 -2.48 -7.23 21.54
C VAL A 263 -3.79 -7.91 21.16
N TRP A 264 -3.76 -9.24 21.01
CA TRP A 264 -4.89 -10.08 20.59
C TRP A 264 -5.22 -11.12 21.65
N TYR A 265 -6.50 -11.33 21.92
CA TYR A 265 -6.97 -12.29 22.91
C TYR A 265 -7.98 -13.26 22.29
N CYS A 266 -7.84 -14.54 22.64
CA CYS A 266 -8.80 -15.58 22.23
C CYS A 266 -10.19 -15.40 22.85
N GLY A 267 -10.32 -14.54 23.87
CA GLY A 267 -11.59 -14.22 24.51
C GLY A 267 -11.47 -13.17 25.60
N ARG A 268 -12.62 -12.72 26.11
CA ARG A 268 -12.70 -11.69 27.17
C ARG A 268 -12.03 -12.14 28.46
N ASP A 269 -12.04 -13.44 28.77
CA ASP A 269 -11.43 -13.97 30.00
C ASP A 269 -9.91 -13.84 29.97
N CYS A 270 -9.29 -14.11 28.82
CA CYS A 270 -7.86 -13.90 28.66
C CYS A 270 -7.48 -12.42 28.73
N GLN A 271 -8.29 -11.53 28.15
CA GLN A 271 -8.08 -10.07 28.27
C GLN A 271 -8.16 -9.60 29.74
N LYS A 272 -9.18 -10.05 30.49
CA LYS A 272 -9.35 -9.68 31.90
C LYS A 272 -8.20 -10.20 32.77
N ALA A 273 -7.76 -11.44 32.53
CA ALA A 273 -6.65 -12.03 33.27
C ALA A 273 -5.32 -11.32 32.98
N ASP A 274 -5.10 -10.89 31.74
CA ASP A 274 -3.89 -10.16 31.31
C ASP A 274 -3.88 -8.68 31.74
N TRP A 275 -5.04 -8.12 32.10
CA TRP A 275 -5.21 -6.67 32.32
C TRP A 275 -4.25 -6.08 33.36
N LYS A 276 -3.93 -6.82 34.43
CA LYS A 276 -2.99 -6.37 35.47
C LYS A 276 -1.60 -6.08 34.88
N GLU A 277 -1.17 -6.86 33.90
CA GLU A 277 0.12 -6.69 33.23
C GLU A 277 0.02 -5.77 32.00
N HIS A 278 -1.08 -5.84 31.25
CA HIS A 278 -1.24 -5.08 30.01
C HIS A 278 -1.63 -3.61 30.21
N LYS A 279 -2.24 -3.24 31.35
CA LYS A 279 -2.77 -1.87 31.55
C LYS A 279 -1.71 -0.79 31.33
N GLN A 280 -0.55 -0.93 31.96
CA GLN A 280 0.54 0.04 31.83
C GLN A 280 1.03 0.20 30.36
N PRO A 281 1.45 -0.86 29.65
CA PRO A 281 1.90 -0.71 28.26
C PRO A 281 0.76 -0.27 27.32
N CYS A 282 -0.50 -0.58 27.64
CA CYS A 282 -1.67 -0.06 26.92
C CYS A 282 -1.75 1.47 27.04
N ASP A 283 -1.70 2.00 28.26
CA ASP A 283 -1.78 3.44 28.53
C ASP A 283 -0.58 4.19 27.92
N GLU A 284 0.62 3.64 28.01
CA GLU A 284 1.84 4.18 27.38
C GLU A 284 1.69 4.28 25.86
N HIS A 285 1.18 3.24 25.20
CA HIS A 285 0.95 3.26 23.76
C HIS A 285 -0.10 4.30 23.34
N ILE A 286 -1.18 4.44 24.12
CA ILE A 286 -2.22 5.46 23.87
C ILE A 286 -1.62 6.86 23.96
N ARG A 287 -0.83 7.14 25.01
CA ARG A 287 -0.13 8.42 25.17
C ARG A 287 0.82 8.68 23.99
N TYR A 288 1.66 7.70 23.64
CA TYR A 288 2.58 7.81 22.50
C TYR A 288 1.84 8.19 21.21
N LYS A 289 0.74 7.48 20.88
CA LYS A 289 -0.05 7.80 19.68
C LYS A 289 -0.67 9.20 19.72
N ALA A 290 -1.18 9.62 20.88
CA ALA A 290 -1.73 10.97 21.03
C ALA A 290 -0.65 12.03 20.82
N THR A 291 0.54 11.86 21.42
CA THR A 291 1.68 12.76 21.26
C THR A 291 2.14 12.83 19.79
N MET A 292 2.32 11.68 19.13
CA MET A 292 2.70 11.64 17.72
C MET A 292 1.67 12.33 16.83
N LYS A 293 0.38 12.12 17.10
CA LYS A 293 -0.70 12.80 16.38
C LYS A 293 -0.64 14.32 16.57
N SER A 294 -0.44 14.80 17.80
CA SER A 294 -0.30 16.24 18.05
C SER A 294 0.88 16.85 17.31
N ILE A 295 2.02 16.15 17.27
CA ILE A 295 3.21 16.57 16.50
C ILE A 295 2.87 16.65 15.00
N THR A 296 2.25 15.61 14.45
CA THR A 296 1.87 15.58 13.03
C THR A 296 0.85 16.66 12.67
N ASP A 297 -0.12 16.92 13.55
CA ASP A 297 -1.19 17.90 13.33
C ASP A 297 -0.75 19.34 13.66
N GLY A 298 0.45 19.53 14.22
CA GLY A 298 0.94 20.85 14.67
C GLY A 298 0.12 21.45 15.82
N THR A 299 -0.50 20.60 16.64
CA THR A 299 -1.37 21.02 17.76
C THR A 299 -0.64 20.92 19.10
N PRO A 300 -1.07 21.70 20.12
CA PRO A 300 -0.47 21.62 21.46
C PRO A 300 -0.54 20.20 22.03
N MET A 301 0.54 19.75 22.66
CA MET A 301 0.58 18.44 23.33
C MET A 301 -0.35 18.41 24.55
N PRO A 302 -1.02 17.27 24.82
CA PRO A 302 -1.80 17.11 26.05
C PRO A 302 -0.91 17.25 27.30
N LYS A 303 -1.38 18.00 28.30
CA LYS A 303 -0.68 18.16 29.59
C LYS A 303 -0.43 16.79 30.24
N GLY A 304 0.81 16.52 30.65
CA GLY A 304 1.21 15.24 31.26
C GLY A 304 1.45 14.09 30.27
N MET A 305 1.46 14.38 28.96
CA MET A 305 1.82 13.42 27.89
C MET A 305 3.10 13.85 27.15
N GLU A 306 4.06 14.37 27.90
CA GLU A 306 5.42 14.55 27.40
C GLU A 306 5.99 13.17 27.04
N PRO A 307 6.63 13.01 25.87
CA PRO A 307 7.23 11.74 25.50
C PRO A 307 8.25 11.38 26.58
N PHE A 308 8.04 10.24 27.24
CA PHE A 308 9.04 9.65 28.10
C PHE A 308 10.22 9.28 27.19
N MET A 309 11.17 10.20 27.01
CA MET A 309 12.46 9.87 26.41
C MET A 309 13.13 8.94 27.41
N GLY A 310 12.90 7.64 27.25
CA GLY A 310 13.46 6.61 28.12
C GLY A 310 14.96 6.83 28.26
N ARG A 311 15.45 6.78 29.50
CA ARG A 311 16.88 6.77 29.82
C ARG A 311 17.58 5.79 28.87
N GLY A 312 18.61 6.29 28.21
CA GLY A 312 19.30 5.60 27.13
C GLY A 312 20.07 4.36 27.59
N ASP A 313 19.38 3.22 27.62
CA ASP A 313 20.01 1.91 27.82
C ASP A 313 19.59 0.85 26.79
N GLN A 314 19.07 1.23 25.60
CA GLN A 314 19.18 0.40 24.38
C GLN A 314 19.20 1.26 23.12
N PRO A 315 20.23 1.18 22.25
CA PRO A 315 20.26 1.93 21.02
C PRO A 315 19.26 1.34 20.01
N GLY A 316 18.31 2.17 19.56
CA GLY A 316 17.75 2.03 18.21
C GLY A 316 16.52 1.14 18.00
N ILE A 317 15.60 1.00 18.97
CA ILE A 317 14.24 0.53 18.63
C ILE A 317 13.35 1.75 18.36
N VAL A 318 13.47 2.29 17.14
CA VAL A 318 12.30 2.87 16.50
C VAL A 318 11.28 1.74 16.46
N PHE A 319 10.07 1.95 17.00
CA PHE A 319 8.98 0.96 16.93
C PHE A 319 8.59 0.73 15.47
N ASN A 320 9.43 0.01 14.72
CA ASN A 320 9.06 -0.61 13.48
C ASN A 320 8.08 -1.71 13.85
N HIS A 321 6.82 -1.52 13.45
CA HIS A 321 5.77 -2.52 13.54
C HIS A 321 6.05 -3.67 12.58
N THR A 322 7.07 -4.46 12.88
CA THR A 322 7.22 -5.83 12.40
C THR A 322 7.01 -6.74 13.60
N PRO A 323 6.09 -7.72 13.55
CA PRO A 323 5.99 -8.69 14.62
C PRO A 323 7.28 -9.50 14.62
N THR A 324 8.17 -9.22 15.56
CA THR A 324 9.34 -10.07 15.80
C THR A 324 8.81 -11.42 16.31
N SER A 325 8.75 -12.41 15.42
CA SER A 325 8.82 -13.80 15.83
C SER A 325 10.21 -14.00 16.41
N ARG A 326 10.35 -14.02 17.73
CA ARG A 326 11.49 -14.67 18.37
C ARG A 326 11.11 -16.12 18.65
N ALA A 327 12.07 -16.98 18.30
CA ALA A 327 12.02 -18.44 18.37
C ALA A 327 11.79 -18.98 19.78
#